data_AF-A0A7J6XDC3-F1
#
_entry.id   AF-A0A7J6XDC3-F1
#
_cell.length_a   1.000
_cell.length_b   1.000
_cell.length_c   1.000
_cell.angle_alpha   90.00
_cell.angle_beta   90.00
_cell.angle_gamma   90.00
#
_symmetry.space_group_name_H-M   'P 1'
#
loop_
_entity.id
_entity.type
_entity.pdbx_description
1 polymer ?
#
loop_
_entity_poly.entity_id
_entity_poly.type
_entity_poly.pdbx_seq_one_letter_code
_entity_poly.pdbx_strand_id
1 'polypeptide(L)'
;MGKSLLNSGRSIYTSLCEWVDEDLVTWAQNIGNSWRTTEDIEDNWGSMTSRADENDKWASYAELVHGMVNPDMLEIGNGGITTEEYRSHMSIWALVKAPLLIGVRSMNNVTYELLSNKEVITINQGT
;
A
#
# COMPACT_ATOMS: atom_id res chain seq x y z
N MET A 1 -0.74 -4.41 -21.26
CA MET A 1 -1.73 -3.50 -20.67
C MET A 1 -1.27 -2.04 -20.65
N GLY A 2 -0.11 -1.70 -20.04
CA GLY A 2 0.36 -0.31 -19.91
C GLY A 2 0.35 0.50 -21.23
N LYS A 3 0.91 -0.05 -22.32
CA LYS A 3 0.86 0.59 -23.65
C LYS A 3 -0.56 0.87 -24.15
N SER A 4 -1.50 -0.02 -23.88
CA SER A 4 -2.91 0.16 -24.28
C SER A 4 -3.59 1.27 -23.47
N LEU A 5 -3.27 1.39 -22.18
CA LEU A 5 -3.78 2.47 -21.32
C LEU A 5 -3.24 3.84 -21.76
N LEU A 6 -1.94 3.93 -22.05
CA LEU A 6 -1.33 5.16 -22.58
C LEU A 6 -1.95 5.58 -23.92
N ASN A 7 -2.22 4.62 -24.81
CA ASN A 7 -2.83 4.88 -26.12
C ASN A 7 -4.33 5.17 -26.07
N SER A 8 -4.99 4.99 -24.92
CA SER A 8 -6.43 5.24 -24.78
C SER A 8 -6.82 6.73 -24.84
N GLY A 9 -5.83 7.63 -24.69
CA GLY A 9 -6.06 9.07 -24.59
C GLY A 9 -6.65 9.52 -23.25
N ARG A 10 -6.78 8.62 -22.28
CA ARG A 10 -7.23 8.92 -20.90
C ARG A 10 -6.09 8.74 -19.91
N SER A 11 -6.01 9.64 -18.93
CA SER A 11 -5.14 9.45 -17.77
C SER A 11 -5.74 8.38 -16.86
N ILE A 12 -5.06 7.24 -16.74
CA ILE A 12 -5.50 6.08 -15.95
C ILE A 12 -4.32 5.65 -15.06
N TYR A 13 -4.52 5.67 -13.75
CA TYR A 13 -3.54 5.17 -12.79
C TYR A 13 -3.39 3.65 -12.95
N THR A 14 -2.16 3.18 -13.10
CA THR A 14 -1.85 1.76 -13.31
C THR A 14 -1.19 1.18 -12.07
N SER A 15 -1.94 0.42 -11.28
CA SER A 15 -1.41 -0.37 -10.16
C SER A 15 -1.13 -1.80 -10.62
N LEU A 16 0.12 -2.23 -10.52
CA LEU A 16 0.57 -3.56 -10.91
C LEU A 16 0.40 -4.54 -9.73
N CYS A 17 -0.19 -5.69 -10.00
CA CYS A 17 -0.52 -6.71 -9.01
C CYS A 17 -0.07 -8.09 -9.51
N GLU A 18 1.25 -8.32 -9.51
CA GLU A 18 1.88 -9.57 -9.96
C GLU A 18 2.55 -10.33 -8.79
N TRP A 19 2.29 -9.91 -7.55
CA TRP A 19 2.88 -10.49 -6.34
C TRP A 19 4.43 -10.47 -6.35
N VAL A 20 5.06 -11.35 -5.57
CA VAL A 20 6.52 -11.36 -5.37
C VAL A 20 7.23 -11.89 -6.62
N ASP A 21 7.71 -10.99 -7.45
CA ASP A 21 8.76 -11.25 -8.43
C ASP A 21 9.94 -10.31 -8.12
N GLU A 22 11.10 -10.88 -7.78
CA GLU A 22 12.30 -10.12 -7.37
C GLU A 22 12.75 -9.12 -8.44
N ASP A 23 12.44 -9.38 -9.71
CA ASP A 23 12.78 -8.48 -10.81
C ASP A 23 11.74 -7.37 -11.01
N LEU A 24 10.56 -7.45 -10.39
CA LEU A 24 9.44 -6.53 -10.65
C LEU A 24 9.81 -5.08 -10.37
N VAL A 25 10.53 -4.83 -9.28
CA VAL A 25 10.93 -3.47 -8.88
C VAL A 25 11.89 -2.83 -9.89
N THR A 26 12.60 -3.64 -10.69
CA THR A 26 13.56 -3.12 -11.70
C THR A 26 12.87 -2.52 -12.92
N TRP A 27 11.69 -3.03 -13.31
CA TRP A 27 11.00 -2.60 -14.54
C TRP A 27 9.64 -1.95 -14.31
N ALA A 28 8.98 -2.20 -13.18
CA ALA A 28 7.60 -1.74 -12.91
C ALA A 28 7.45 -0.22 -13.00
N GLN A 29 8.45 0.54 -12.55
CA GLN A 29 8.51 2.00 -12.66
C GLN A 29 8.32 2.52 -14.10
N ASN A 30 8.67 1.73 -15.12
CA ASN A 30 8.56 2.16 -16.52
C ASN A 30 7.14 2.01 -17.09
N ILE A 31 6.27 1.24 -16.43
CA ILE A 31 4.95 0.88 -16.98
C ILE A 31 3.79 1.02 -16.00
N GLY A 32 4.05 1.36 -14.74
CA GLY A 32 3.05 1.48 -13.67
C GLY A 32 3.35 2.63 -12.71
N ASN A 33 2.34 2.96 -11.90
CA ASN A 33 2.41 4.00 -10.86
C ASN A 33 2.58 3.42 -9.46
N SER A 34 2.16 2.18 -9.25
CA SER A 34 2.45 1.40 -8.05
C SER A 34 2.60 -0.06 -8.40
N TRP A 35 3.26 -0.82 -7.55
CA TRP A 35 3.40 -2.26 -7.74
C TRP A 35 3.44 -3.02 -6.43
N ARG A 36 2.69 -4.13 -6.40
CA ARG A 36 2.67 -5.05 -5.26
C ARG A 36 4.04 -5.71 -5.10
N THR A 37 4.56 -5.72 -3.87
CA THR A 37 5.89 -6.27 -3.53
C THR A 37 5.82 -7.58 -2.74
N THR A 38 4.61 -8.01 -2.40
CA THR A 38 4.32 -9.10 -1.47
C THR A 38 3.22 -10.02 -1.99
N GLU A 39 2.93 -11.10 -1.27
CA GLU A 39 1.66 -11.81 -1.41
C GLU A 39 0.48 -10.96 -0.89
N ASP A 40 -0.73 -11.52 -0.97
CA ASP A 40 -1.91 -10.88 -0.40
C ASP A 40 -1.78 -10.73 1.12
N ILE A 41 -2.26 -9.61 1.65
CA ILE A 41 -2.40 -9.39 3.10
C ILE A 41 -3.66 -10.10 3.60
N GLU A 42 -3.59 -10.55 4.85
CA GLU A 42 -4.72 -11.06 5.60
C GLU A 42 -4.91 -10.24 6.89
N ASP A 43 -6.13 -10.18 7.40
CA ASP A 43 -6.47 -9.48 8.65
C ASP A 43 -5.99 -10.25 9.90
N ASN A 44 -4.69 -10.48 10.00
CA ASN A 44 -4.02 -11.04 11.17
C ASN A 44 -2.62 -10.41 11.34
N TRP A 45 -2.12 -10.39 12.59
CA TRP A 45 -0.87 -9.71 12.91
C TRP A 45 0.32 -10.26 12.14
N GLY A 46 0.40 -11.60 12.00
CA GLY A 46 1.49 -12.27 11.33
C GLY A 46 1.62 -11.85 9.87
N SER A 47 0.49 -11.84 9.13
CA SER A 47 0.46 -11.37 7.75
C SER A 47 0.84 -9.90 7.66
N MET A 48 0.22 -9.01 8.46
CA MET A 48 0.53 -7.58 8.42
C MET A 48 2.03 -7.31 8.65
N THR A 49 2.64 -7.94 9.65
CA THR A 49 4.09 -7.77 9.91
C THR A 49 4.96 -8.36 8.81
N SER A 50 4.64 -9.53 8.26
CA SER A 50 5.46 -10.13 7.21
C SER A 50 5.40 -9.32 5.92
N ARG A 51 4.23 -8.75 5.56
CA ARG A 51 4.08 -7.84 4.42
C ARG A 51 4.91 -6.57 4.60
N ALA A 52 4.95 -6.00 5.80
CA ALA A 52 5.80 -4.85 6.11
C ALA A 52 7.30 -5.19 5.93
N ASP A 53 7.75 -6.31 6.51
CA ASP A 53 9.15 -6.74 6.44
C ASP A 53 9.59 -7.11 5.00
N GLU A 54 8.73 -7.76 4.23
CA GLU A 54 8.99 -8.10 2.83
C GLU A 54 9.12 -6.84 1.97
N ASN A 55 8.26 -5.83 2.21
CA ASN A 55 8.26 -4.57 1.47
C ASN A 55 9.44 -3.66 1.81
N ASP A 56 9.96 -3.70 3.04
CA ASP A 56 11.08 -2.86 3.50
C ASP A 56 12.35 -3.01 2.63
N LYS A 57 12.56 -4.21 2.08
CA LYS A 57 13.67 -4.50 1.13
C LYS A 57 13.68 -3.56 -0.08
N TRP A 58 12.53 -3.00 -0.44
CA TRP A 58 12.33 -2.16 -1.60
C TRP A 58 12.19 -0.67 -1.27
N ALA A 59 12.43 -0.27 -0.02
CA ALA A 59 12.25 1.12 0.43
C ALA A 59 13.03 2.14 -0.42
N SER A 60 14.21 1.78 -0.93
CA SER A 60 15.01 2.64 -1.82
C SER A 60 14.33 2.98 -3.15
N TYR A 61 13.30 2.21 -3.55
CA TYR A 61 12.54 2.42 -4.78
C TYR A 61 11.23 3.17 -4.56
N ALA A 62 10.79 3.35 -3.31
CA ALA A 62 9.54 4.04 -2.95
C ALA A 62 9.55 5.54 -3.27
N GLU A 63 10.74 6.12 -3.50
CA GLU A 63 10.94 7.55 -3.78
C GLU A 63 11.67 7.81 -5.11
N LEU A 64 12.10 6.75 -5.80
CA LEU A 64 12.69 6.86 -7.13
C LEU A 64 11.57 7.08 -8.17
N VAL A 65 11.13 8.33 -8.23
CA VAL A 65 10.59 8.97 -9.43
C VAL A 65 9.35 8.24 -10.00
N HIS A 66 8.20 8.52 -9.38
CA HIS A 66 6.82 8.23 -9.84
C HIS A 66 6.15 6.91 -9.46
N GLY A 67 6.83 6.03 -8.70
CA GLY A 67 6.32 4.72 -8.30
C GLY A 67 6.14 4.54 -6.79
N MET A 68 5.06 3.89 -6.36
CA MET A 68 4.86 3.47 -4.96
C MET A 68 5.02 1.96 -4.82
N VAL A 69 5.87 1.52 -3.90
CA VAL A 69 5.89 0.12 -3.45
C VAL A 69 4.62 -0.18 -2.67
N ASN A 70 3.99 -1.32 -2.94
CA ASN A 70 2.66 -1.64 -2.41
C ASN A 70 2.69 -2.95 -1.59
N PRO A 71 2.73 -2.86 -0.24
CA PRO A 71 2.58 -4.01 0.66
C PRO A 71 1.13 -4.53 0.78
N ASP A 72 0.24 -4.15 -0.14
CA ASP A 72 -1.19 -4.46 -0.20
C ASP A 72 -2.11 -3.49 0.58
N MET A 73 -3.42 -3.71 0.50
CA MET A 73 -4.48 -2.86 1.04
C MET A 73 -4.52 -2.81 2.57
N LEU A 74 -5.23 -1.81 3.12
CA LEU A 74 -5.44 -1.68 4.56
C LEU A 74 -6.54 -2.64 5.05
N GLU A 75 -6.22 -3.41 6.08
CA GLU A 75 -7.14 -4.34 6.77
C GLU A 75 -7.89 -3.67 7.96
N ILE A 76 -7.69 -2.37 8.15
CA ILE A 76 -8.17 -1.63 9.32
C ILE A 76 -9.69 -1.65 9.41
N GLY A 77 -10.19 -2.31 10.46
CA GLY A 77 -11.63 -2.43 10.75
C GLY A 77 -12.29 -3.72 10.28
N ASN A 78 -11.53 -4.69 9.76
CA ASN A 78 -12.06 -6.01 9.37
C ASN A 78 -12.27 -6.97 10.57
N GLY A 79 -11.69 -6.68 11.72
CA GLY A 79 -12.00 -7.28 13.03
C GLY A 79 -11.11 -8.45 13.46
N GLY A 80 -10.08 -8.79 12.69
CA GLY A 80 -9.16 -9.90 12.93
C GLY A 80 -7.96 -9.56 13.83
N ILE A 81 -7.65 -8.27 14.03
CA ILE A 81 -6.60 -7.80 14.93
C ILE A 81 -7.07 -6.70 15.88
N THR A 82 -6.25 -6.40 16.89
CA THR A 82 -6.54 -5.39 17.92
C THR A 82 -6.41 -3.96 17.39
N THR A 83 -7.00 -2.99 18.10
CA THR A 83 -6.89 -1.57 17.78
C THR A 83 -5.44 -1.07 17.70
N GLU A 84 -4.57 -1.55 18.59
CA GLU A 84 -3.16 -1.11 18.59
C GLU A 84 -2.37 -1.72 17.43
N GLU A 85 -2.73 -2.93 17.01
CA GLU A 85 -2.18 -3.54 15.82
C GLU A 85 -2.63 -2.80 14.55
N TYR A 86 -3.91 -2.38 14.48
CA TYR A 86 -4.39 -1.50 13.41
C TYR A 86 -3.74 -0.11 13.41
N ARG A 87 -3.48 0.45 14.60
CA ARG A 87 -2.73 1.72 14.71
C ARG A 87 -1.32 1.57 14.14
N SER A 88 -0.70 0.43 14.41
CA SER A 88 0.63 0.09 13.88
C SER A 88 0.59 -0.11 12.36
N HIS A 89 -0.39 -0.86 11.86
CA HIS A 89 -0.67 -1.06 10.43
C HIS A 89 -0.75 0.28 9.68
N MET A 90 -1.65 1.17 10.12
CA MET A 90 -1.83 2.50 9.52
C MET A 90 -0.53 3.32 9.52
N SER A 91 0.18 3.31 10.65
CA SER A 91 1.39 4.12 10.83
C SER A 91 2.54 3.63 9.95
N ILE A 92 2.72 2.30 9.84
CA ILE A 92 3.77 1.69 9.02
C ILE A 92 3.48 1.93 7.54
N TRP A 93 2.25 1.65 7.06
CA TRP A 93 1.88 1.89 5.66
C TRP A 93 2.04 3.36 5.27
N ALA A 94 1.70 4.27 6.18
CA ALA A 94 1.92 5.69 5.95
C ALA A 94 3.41 6.03 5.83
N LEU A 95 4.23 5.53 6.76
CA LEU A 95 5.67 5.78 6.82
C LEU A 95 6.42 5.29 5.59
N VAL A 96 6.10 4.08 5.10
CA VAL A 96 6.77 3.46 3.94
C VAL A 96 6.23 3.94 2.60
N LYS A 97 5.44 5.02 2.58
CA LYS A 97 4.84 5.61 1.37
C LYS A 97 4.00 4.60 0.58
N ALA A 98 3.33 3.66 1.25
CA ALA A 98 2.42 2.71 0.61
C ALA A 98 1.12 3.40 0.12
N PRO A 99 0.43 2.83 -0.89
CA PRO A 99 -0.94 3.22 -1.21
C PRO A 99 -1.88 2.96 -0.01
N LEU A 100 -2.63 3.97 0.43
CA LEU A 100 -3.58 3.86 1.54
C LEU A 100 -4.98 3.51 1.01
N LEU A 101 -5.18 2.25 0.62
CA LEU A 101 -6.45 1.74 0.07
C LEU A 101 -7.30 1.07 1.15
N ILE A 102 -8.50 1.59 1.40
CA ILE A 102 -9.40 1.12 2.47
C ILE A 102 -10.23 -0.09 2.00
N GLY A 103 -10.26 -1.18 2.78
CA GLY A 103 -10.96 -2.43 2.45
C GLY A 103 -12.32 -2.70 3.15
N VAL A 104 -12.85 -1.76 3.94
CA VAL A 104 -14.04 -1.99 4.79
C VAL A 104 -15.36 -1.49 4.18
N ARG A 105 -16.47 -2.18 4.49
CA ARG A 105 -17.84 -1.79 4.11
C ARG A 105 -18.55 -0.89 5.12
N SER A 106 -18.14 -0.96 6.39
CA SER A 106 -18.71 -0.20 7.50
C SER A 106 -17.62 0.07 8.53
N MET A 107 -17.65 1.23 9.18
CA MET A 107 -16.63 1.66 10.14
C MET A 107 -17.28 2.07 11.45
N ASN A 108 -16.72 1.63 12.58
CA ASN A 108 -17.02 2.22 13.88
C ASN A 108 -16.16 3.50 14.09
N ASN A 109 -16.38 4.22 15.19
CA ASN A 109 -15.65 5.46 15.46
C ASN A 109 -14.13 5.24 15.56
N VAL A 110 -13.68 4.12 16.15
CA VAL A 110 -12.25 3.81 16.29
C VAL A 110 -11.60 3.60 14.92
N THR A 111 -12.22 2.80 14.04
CA THR A 111 -11.77 2.59 12.66
C THR A 111 -11.72 3.90 11.89
N TYR A 112 -12.77 4.74 12.03
CA TYR A 112 -12.80 6.05 11.39
C TYR A 112 -11.69 6.97 11.89
N GLU A 113 -11.45 7.04 13.20
CA GLU A 113 -10.38 7.85 13.80
C GLU A 113 -9.00 7.43 13.32
N LEU A 114 -8.73 6.12 13.20
CA LEU A 114 -7.48 5.61 12.65
C LEU A 114 -7.29 5.99 11.19
N LEU A 115 -8.30 5.75 10.36
CA LEU A 115 -8.24 5.99 8.90
C LEU A 115 -8.29 7.47 8.51
N SER A 116 -8.83 8.34 9.36
CA SER A 116 -8.95 9.78 9.10
C SER A 116 -7.87 10.62 9.80
N ASN A 117 -6.87 9.99 10.42
CA ASN A 117 -5.80 10.69 11.10
C ASN A 117 -4.96 11.52 10.12
N LYS A 118 -5.20 12.84 10.13
CA LYS A 118 -4.56 13.79 9.21
C LYS A 118 -3.04 13.82 9.37
N GLU A 119 -2.53 13.71 10.59
CA GLU A 119 -1.09 13.78 10.85
C GLU A 119 -0.37 12.57 10.21
N VAL A 120 -0.94 11.38 10.38
CA VAL A 120 -0.40 10.15 9.77
C VAL A 120 -0.52 10.19 8.25
N ILE A 121 -1.65 10.65 7.70
CA ILE A 121 -1.81 10.82 6.25
C ILE A 121 -0.80 11.84 5.70
N THR A 122 -0.50 12.92 6.44
CA THR A 122 0.50 13.90 6.02
C THR A 122 1.90 13.30 5.95
N ILE A 123 2.26 12.35 6.81
CA ILE A 123 3.55 11.63 6.67
C ILE A 123 3.59 10.89 5.33
N ASN A 124 2.52 10.21 4.93
CA ASN A 124 2.43 9.49 3.66
C ASN A 124 2.44 10.43 2.44
N GLN A 125 1.67 11.51 2.49
CA GLN A 125 1.45 12.42 1.34
C GLN A 125 2.43 13.60 1.28
N GLY A 126 3.27 13.78 2.32
CA GLY A 126 4.28 14.83 2.36
C GLY A 126 5.31 14.67 1.24
N THR A 127 5.70 15.81 0.67
CA THR A 127 6.72 15.96 -0.37
C THR A 127 8.14 15.81 0.17
#